data_AF-A0A1I8CY48-F1
#
_entry.id   AF-A0A1I8CY48-F1
#
_cell.length_a   1.000
_cell.length_b   1.000
_cell.length_c   1.000
_cell.angle_alpha   90.00
_cell.angle_beta   90.00
_cell.angle_gamma   90.00
#
_symmetry.space_group_name_H-M   'P 1'
#
loop_
_entity.id
_entity.type
_entity.pdbx_description
1 polymer ?
#
loop_
_entity_poly.entity_id
_entity_poly.type
_entity_poly.pdbx_seq_one_letter_code
_entity_poly.pdbx_strand_id
1 'polypeptide(L)'
;MQFIISLLVVLAFPGYTKSKRSLFSDLKCNVGTKNLQLFGVNDRPNQMTNCRPGTPCIRSTAHYNGVEMLFEGCTDNYASWLQGFNISFNFSPINKCKYNKLNFGSQLGNVTFHECSCINKDGCNTKETRRISCIYEIEGLQKFNVTNVSRTKKTCEDQDICVRAESVFKNSQILYRSCSKDFNSFLISQNWSSQYDVGVS
;
A
#
# COMPACT_ATOMS: atom_id res chain seq x y z
N MET A 1 73.48 -27.45 -20.18
CA MET A 1 72.71 -27.08 -18.97
C MET A 1 71.89 -25.84 -19.29
N GLN A 2 70.57 -26.00 -19.45
CA GLN A 2 69.62 -24.92 -19.71
C GLN A 2 69.27 -24.19 -18.41
N PHE A 3 69.40 -22.86 -18.41
CA PHE A 3 68.81 -22.01 -17.37
C PHE A 3 67.43 -21.55 -17.84
N ILE A 4 66.39 -21.95 -17.11
CA ILE A 4 65.02 -21.46 -17.32
C ILE A 4 64.91 -20.10 -16.62
N ILE A 5 64.73 -19.04 -17.41
CA ILE A 5 64.34 -17.72 -16.90
C ILE A 5 62.83 -17.74 -16.75
N SER A 6 62.33 -17.89 -15.53
CA SER A 6 60.91 -17.71 -15.22
C SER A 6 60.61 -16.22 -15.08
N LEU A 7 60.02 -15.66 -16.13
CA LEU A 7 59.49 -14.30 -16.17
C LEU A 7 58.23 -14.21 -15.29
N LEU A 8 58.36 -13.65 -14.09
CA LEU A 8 57.22 -13.39 -13.19
C LEU A 8 56.54 -12.08 -13.62
N VAL A 9 55.50 -12.17 -14.44
CA VAL A 9 54.65 -11.04 -14.78
C VAL A 9 53.76 -10.74 -13.57
N VAL A 10 54.17 -9.80 -12.73
CA VAL A 10 53.32 -9.23 -11.68
C VAL A 10 52.38 -8.23 -12.35
N LEU A 11 51.19 -8.70 -12.74
CA LEU A 11 50.07 -7.80 -13.05
C LEU A 11 49.62 -7.15 -11.74
N ALA A 12 50.18 -5.98 -11.45
CA ALA A 12 49.64 -5.06 -10.47
C ALA A 12 48.28 -4.56 -10.98
N PHE A 13 47.20 -5.25 -10.62
CA PHE A 13 45.88 -4.67 -10.69
C PHE A 13 45.82 -3.59 -9.61
N PRO A 14 45.71 -2.29 -9.95
CA PRO A 14 45.45 -1.29 -8.93
C PRO A 14 44.13 -1.69 -8.28
N GLY A 15 44.21 -1.98 -6.98
CA GLY A 15 43.09 -2.34 -6.13
C GLY A 15 42.02 -1.26 -6.17
N TYR A 16 41.12 -1.36 -7.14
CA TYR A 16 39.80 -0.77 -7.08
C TYR A 16 38.90 -1.74 -6.29
N THR A 17 39.26 -2.01 -5.03
CA THR A 17 38.22 -2.30 -4.06
C THR A 17 37.51 -0.98 -3.81
N LYS A 18 36.58 -0.62 -4.71
CA LYS A 18 35.45 0.21 -4.32
C LYS A 18 34.80 -0.55 -3.17
N SER A 19 35.19 -0.18 -1.96
CA SER A 19 34.39 -0.41 -0.77
C SER A 19 32.96 -0.08 -1.19
N LYS A 20 32.08 -1.09 -1.17
CA LYS A 20 30.64 -0.88 -1.25
C LYS A 20 30.28 -0.04 -0.02
N ARG A 21 30.54 1.27 -0.09
CA ARG A 21 30.04 2.25 0.86
C ARG A 21 28.53 2.06 0.80
N SER A 22 28.02 1.50 1.90
CA SER A 22 26.62 1.29 2.24
C SER A 22 25.70 2.22 1.44
N LEU A 23 25.06 1.70 0.39
CA LEU A 23 24.05 2.41 -0.39
C LEU A 23 22.77 2.70 0.43
N PHE A 24 22.76 2.35 1.72
CA PHE A 24 21.60 2.38 2.61
C PHE A 24 21.89 3.10 3.93
N SER A 25 22.98 3.88 4.06
CA SER A 25 23.39 4.42 5.37
C SER A 25 22.47 5.49 5.94
N ASP A 26 21.65 6.16 5.12
CA ASP A 26 20.96 7.39 5.56
C ASP A 26 19.52 7.51 5.05
N LEU A 27 18.76 6.41 4.95
CA LEU A 27 17.34 6.48 4.59
C LEU A 27 16.54 7.15 5.72
N LYS A 28 15.84 8.22 5.38
CA LYS A 28 14.87 8.86 6.26
C LYS A 28 13.46 8.42 5.92
N CYS A 29 12.69 8.04 6.92
CA CYS A 29 11.28 7.67 6.75
C CYS A 29 10.40 8.66 7.50
N ASN A 30 9.17 8.83 7.01
CA ASN A 30 8.14 9.48 7.80
C ASN A 30 7.78 8.55 8.96
N VAL A 31 7.77 9.09 10.17
CA VAL A 31 7.39 8.40 11.39
C VAL A 31 6.18 9.13 11.95
N GLY A 32 5.07 8.44 12.11
CA GLY A 32 3.82 9.00 12.60
C GLY A 32 2.80 7.91 12.88
N THR A 33 1.91 8.19 13.81
CA THR A 33 0.86 7.25 14.22
C THR A 33 -0.44 8.00 14.42
N LYS A 34 -1.55 7.39 14.00
CA LYS A 34 -2.89 7.95 14.15
C LYS A 34 -3.89 6.86 14.51
N ASN A 35 -4.72 7.13 15.51
CA ASN A 35 -5.81 6.28 15.98
C ASN A 35 -5.39 4.84 16.37
N LEU A 36 -4.16 4.64 16.86
CA LEU A 36 -3.66 3.32 17.27
C LEU A 36 -3.69 3.10 18.79
N GLN A 37 -4.40 3.94 19.55
CA GLN A 37 -4.43 3.88 21.02
C GLN A 37 -5.03 2.56 21.52
N LEU A 38 -6.04 2.03 20.82
CA LEU A 38 -6.61 0.70 21.11
C LEU A 38 -5.60 -0.44 20.95
N PHE A 39 -4.49 -0.18 20.25
CA PHE A 39 -3.39 -1.10 20.01
C PHE A 39 -2.12 -0.67 20.76
N GLY A 40 -2.27 0.08 21.86
CA GLY A 40 -1.19 0.44 22.77
C GLY A 40 -0.20 1.47 22.22
N VAL A 41 -0.54 2.17 21.13
CA VAL A 41 0.34 3.16 20.50
C VAL A 41 -0.32 4.54 20.55
N ASN A 42 0.39 5.48 21.18
CA ASN A 42 -0.04 6.87 21.18
C ASN A 42 0.09 7.48 19.80
N ASP A 43 -0.79 8.45 19.52
CA ASP A 43 -0.69 9.24 18.30
C ASP A 43 0.56 10.11 18.32
N ARG A 44 1.21 10.17 17.17
CA ARG A 44 2.43 10.93 16.97
C ARG A 44 2.32 11.69 15.65
N PRO A 45 2.56 13.00 15.65
CA PRO A 45 2.60 13.76 14.41
C PRO A 45 3.66 13.20 13.48
N ASN A 46 3.39 13.27 12.18
CA ASN A 46 4.32 12.83 11.16
C ASN A 46 5.61 13.68 11.22
N GLN A 47 6.76 13.02 11.29
CA GLN A 47 8.08 13.62 11.26
C GLN A 47 9.07 12.74 10.49
N MET A 48 10.02 13.36 9.80
CA MET A 48 11.11 12.61 9.14
C MET A 48 12.14 12.14 10.16
N THR A 49 12.55 10.87 10.10
CA THR A 49 13.50 10.27 11.06
C THR A 49 14.40 9.25 10.35
N ASN A 50 15.67 9.17 10.76
CA ASN A 50 16.61 8.18 10.25
C ASN A 50 16.22 6.77 10.71
N CYS A 51 16.21 5.80 9.80
CA CYS A 51 16.10 4.39 10.16
C CYS A 51 17.47 3.75 10.33
N ARG A 52 17.51 2.56 10.94
CA ARG A 52 18.73 1.74 10.94
C ARG A 52 19.16 1.45 9.50
N PRO A 53 20.47 1.41 9.20
CA PRO A 53 20.96 1.12 7.86
C PRO A 53 20.34 -0.17 7.28
N GLY A 54 19.86 -0.10 6.05
CA GLY A 54 19.22 -1.24 5.37
C GLY A 54 17.77 -1.52 5.78
N THR A 55 17.17 -0.70 6.64
CA THR A 55 15.76 -0.86 7.07
C THR A 55 14.83 -0.08 6.14
N PRO A 56 13.90 -0.74 5.43
CA PRO A 56 12.90 -0.05 4.61
C PRO A 56 11.96 0.83 5.44
N CYS A 57 11.43 1.87 4.81
CA CYS A 57 10.27 2.58 5.31
C CYS A 57 9.00 1.75 5.12
N ILE A 58 8.02 1.94 5.99
CA ILE A 58 6.69 1.33 5.91
C ILE A 58 5.60 2.36 6.16
N ARG A 59 4.49 2.22 5.43
CA ARG A 59 3.20 2.84 5.72
C ARG A 59 2.18 1.73 5.82
N SER A 60 1.48 1.66 6.95
CA SER A 60 0.46 0.66 7.24
C SER A 60 -0.83 1.35 7.64
N THR A 61 -1.92 1.07 6.92
CA THR A 61 -3.23 1.66 7.16
C THR A 61 -4.27 0.58 7.38
N ALA A 62 -5.18 0.77 8.31
CA ALA A 62 -6.32 -0.11 8.51
C ALA A 62 -7.57 0.70 8.81
N HIS A 63 -8.74 0.12 8.56
CA HIS A 63 -10.01 0.63 9.06
C HIS A 63 -10.52 -0.34 10.12
N TYR A 64 -10.77 0.16 11.32
CA TYR A 64 -11.28 -0.64 12.43
C TYR A 64 -12.36 0.17 13.17
N ASN A 65 -13.55 -0.42 13.34
CA ASN A 65 -14.71 0.22 13.96
C ASN A 65 -15.05 1.61 13.39
N GLY A 66 -14.93 1.78 12.08
CA GLY A 66 -15.22 3.05 11.39
C GLY A 66 -14.13 4.12 11.53
N VAL A 67 -13.00 3.79 12.13
CA VAL A 67 -11.87 4.70 12.32
C VAL A 67 -10.68 4.25 11.47
N GLU A 68 -10.12 5.19 10.69
CA GLU A 68 -8.86 4.97 9.97
C GLU A 68 -7.69 5.03 10.94
N MET A 69 -6.88 3.98 10.92
CA MET A 69 -5.64 3.84 11.68
C MET A 69 -4.44 3.94 10.75
N LEU A 70 -3.37 4.56 11.23
CA LEU A 70 -2.15 4.76 10.47
C LEU A 70 -0.92 4.50 11.32
N PHE A 71 0.00 3.72 10.76
CA PHE A 71 1.40 3.67 11.17
C PHE A 71 2.28 4.07 9.99
N GLU A 72 3.19 5.00 10.20
CA GLU A 72 4.31 5.30 9.31
C GLU A 72 5.59 5.16 10.12
N GLY A 73 6.61 4.53 9.56
CA GLY A 73 7.92 4.50 10.18
C GLY A 73 8.90 3.57 9.49
N CYS A 74 9.89 3.14 10.26
CA CYS A 74 10.83 2.10 9.88
C CYS A 74 10.17 0.72 10.07
N THR A 75 10.48 -0.23 9.19
CA THR A 75 9.94 -1.60 9.27
C THR A 75 10.30 -2.33 10.57
N ASP A 76 11.47 -2.09 11.14
CA ASP A 76 11.90 -2.65 12.44
C ASP A 76 11.04 -2.16 13.61
N ASN A 77 10.67 -0.88 13.63
CA ASN A 77 9.76 -0.32 14.62
C ASN A 77 8.35 -0.92 14.49
N TYR A 78 7.89 -1.13 13.25
CA TYR A 78 6.60 -1.79 13.00
C TYR A 78 6.61 -3.25 13.46
N ALA A 79 7.67 -4.00 13.16
CA ALA A 79 7.86 -5.36 13.69
C ALA A 79 7.84 -5.38 15.21
N SER A 80 8.56 -4.45 15.84
CA SER A 80 8.65 -4.37 17.30
C SER A 80 7.27 -4.11 17.93
N TRP A 81 6.46 -3.25 17.32
CA TRP A 81 5.07 -3.04 17.75
C TRP A 81 4.23 -4.31 17.62
N LEU A 82 4.26 -4.98 16.47
CA LEU A 82 3.50 -6.23 16.24
C LEU A 82 3.95 -7.38 17.16
N GLN A 83 5.24 -7.46 17.49
CA GLN A 83 5.77 -8.41 18.46
C GLN A 83 5.17 -8.22 19.85
N GLY A 84 4.80 -6.99 20.23
CA GLY A 84 4.07 -6.72 21.49
C GLY A 84 2.72 -7.44 21.59
N PHE A 85 2.18 -7.93 20.46
CA PHE A 85 0.94 -8.70 20.38
C PHE A 85 1.15 -10.19 20.06
N ASN A 86 2.40 -10.68 20.09
CA ASN A 86 2.78 -12.03 19.65
C ASN A 86 2.33 -12.33 18.20
N ILE A 87 2.27 -11.31 17.35
CA ILE A 87 1.85 -11.47 15.95
C ILE A 87 3.08 -11.77 15.10
N SER A 88 3.12 -13.00 14.56
CA SER A 88 4.07 -13.35 13.51
C SER A 88 3.65 -12.66 12.21
N PHE A 89 4.58 -11.98 11.58
CA PHE A 89 4.29 -11.10 10.49
C PHE A 89 5.34 -11.18 9.39
N ASN A 90 4.87 -11.33 8.15
CA ASN A 90 5.72 -11.16 6.98
C ASN A 90 5.57 -9.71 6.51
N PHE A 91 6.67 -9.04 6.18
CA PHE A 91 6.61 -7.71 5.59
C PHE A 91 6.16 -7.73 4.14
N SER A 92 5.67 -6.60 3.63
CA SER A 92 5.48 -6.43 2.20
C SER A 92 6.83 -6.52 1.50
N PRO A 93 6.91 -7.13 0.30
CA PRO A 93 8.13 -7.02 -0.49
C PRO A 93 8.50 -5.55 -0.68
N ILE A 94 9.79 -5.25 -0.70
CA ILE A 94 10.30 -3.88 -0.85
C ILE A 94 9.70 -3.23 -2.12
N ASN A 95 9.24 -1.98 -1.99
CA ASN A 95 8.56 -1.20 -3.03
C ASN A 95 7.25 -1.83 -3.51
N LYS A 96 6.58 -2.62 -2.67
CA LYS A 96 5.26 -3.18 -2.95
C LYS A 96 4.32 -2.96 -1.76
N CYS A 97 3.03 -3.05 -2.07
CA CYS A 97 1.98 -3.09 -1.07
C CYS A 97 1.36 -4.47 -0.96
N LYS A 98 0.84 -4.80 0.23
CA LYS A 98 0.01 -5.98 0.44
C LYS A 98 -1.02 -5.74 1.53
N TYR A 99 -2.03 -6.60 1.57
CA TYR A 99 -2.95 -6.67 2.68
C TYR A 99 -2.55 -7.82 3.61
N ASN A 100 -2.50 -7.57 4.91
CA ASN A 100 -2.38 -8.63 5.92
C ASN A 100 -3.52 -8.54 6.90
N LYS A 101 -4.12 -9.68 7.16
CA LYS A 101 -5.08 -9.85 8.24
C LYS A 101 -4.30 -10.27 9.48
N LEU A 102 -4.32 -9.42 10.50
CA LEU A 102 -3.61 -9.61 11.77
C LEU A 102 -4.63 -9.86 12.87
N ASN A 103 -4.36 -10.86 13.72
CA ASN A 103 -5.22 -11.20 14.85
C ASN A 103 -4.61 -10.66 16.15
N PHE A 104 -5.29 -9.71 16.78
CA PHE A 104 -4.87 -9.07 18.03
C PHE A 104 -5.52 -9.70 19.27
N GLY A 105 -5.95 -10.96 19.17
CA GLY A 105 -6.55 -11.71 20.26
C GLY A 105 -8.05 -11.42 20.43
N SER A 106 -8.61 -11.93 21.53
CA SER A 106 -10.06 -11.94 21.77
C SER A 106 -10.68 -10.55 21.95
N GLN A 107 -9.90 -9.54 22.36
CA GLN A 107 -10.41 -8.20 22.62
C GLN A 107 -10.50 -7.32 21.36
N LEU A 108 -9.58 -7.49 20.42
CA LEU A 108 -9.45 -6.65 19.22
C LEU A 108 -9.74 -7.40 17.91
N GLY A 109 -9.78 -8.74 17.97
CA GLY A 109 -10.13 -9.58 16.84
C GLY A 109 -9.17 -9.46 15.66
N ASN A 110 -9.72 -9.64 14.46
CA ASN A 110 -8.96 -9.57 13.22
C ASN A 110 -9.04 -8.17 12.60
N VAL A 111 -7.89 -7.61 12.25
CA VAL A 111 -7.77 -6.32 11.58
C VAL A 111 -6.98 -6.51 10.29
N THR A 112 -7.51 -6.00 9.18
CA THR A 112 -6.83 -6.04 7.88
C THR A 112 -6.05 -4.74 7.67
N PHE A 113 -4.73 -4.84 7.67
CA PHE A 113 -3.82 -3.75 7.35
C PHE A 113 -3.45 -3.79 5.88
N HIS A 114 -3.43 -2.62 5.25
CA HIS A 114 -2.82 -2.37 3.95
C HIS A 114 -1.45 -1.73 4.17
N GLU A 115 -0.40 -2.43 3.78
CA GLU A 115 0.97 -2.03 4.05
C GLU A 115 1.76 -1.87 2.78
N CYS A 116 2.50 -0.79 2.70
CA CYS A 116 3.44 -0.50 1.63
C CYS A 116 4.82 -0.32 2.23
N SER A 117 5.84 -0.99 1.69
CA SER A 117 7.23 -0.75 2.07
C SER A 117 8.03 -0.18 0.93
N CYS A 118 9.08 0.57 1.22
CA CYS A 118 9.92 1.20 0.21
C CYS A 118 11.32 1.54 0.75
N ILE A 119 12.31 1.63 -0.13
CA ILE A 119 13.71 1.91 0.26
C ILE A 119 14.43 2.89 -0.68
N ASN A 120 13.72 3.42 -1.68
CA ASN A 120 14.36 4.07 -2.84
C ASN A 120 14.59 5.59 -2.66
N LYS A 121 13.94 6.22 -1.69
CA LYS A 121 14.04 7.67 -1.44
C LYS A 121 13.62 8.01 -0.01
N ASP A 122 14.15 9.10 0.50
CA ASP A 122 13.69 9.68 1.75
C ASP A 122 12.18 9.97 1.69
N GLY A 123 11.47 9.62 2.77
CA GLY A 123 10.05 9.83 2.91
C GLY A 123 9.20 9.05 1.91
N CYS A 124 9.72 7.96 1.35
CA CYS A 124 8.99 7.14 0.37
C CYS A 124 7.70 6.53 0.93
N ASN A 125 7.58 6.42 2.25
CA ASN A 125 6.38 5.94 2.93
C ASN A 125 5.37 7.05 3.23
N THR A 126 5.50 8.23 2.59
CA THR A 126 4.37 9.17 2.53
C THR A 126 3.19 8.51 1.82
N LYS A 127 2.00 9.10 1.95
CA LYS A 127 0.81 8.71 1.20
C LYS A 127 1.15 8.76 -0.31
N GLU A 128 1.61 7.64 -0.87
CA GLU A 128 1.55 7.46 -2.30
C GLU A 128 0.07 7.54 -2.66
N THR A 129 -0.27 8.47 -3.54
CA THR A 129 -1.57 8.48 -4.21
C THR A 129 -1.67 7.13 -4.90
N ARG A 130 -2.32 6.17 -4.24
CA ARG A 130 -2.47 4.82 -4.76
C ARG A 130 -3.27 4.95 -6.03
N ARG A 131 -2.64 4.61 -7.15
CA ARG A 131 -3.28 4.62 -8.46
C ARG A 131 -3.66 3.20 -8.82
N ILE A 132 -4.93 2.85 -8.64
CA ILE A 132 -5.47 1.58 -9.17
C ILE A 132 -6.12 1.85 -10.51
N SER A 133 -5.94 0.96 -11.49
CA SER A 133 -6.62 1.08 -12.78
C SER A 133 -7.89 0.23 -12.74
N CYS A 134 -9.05 0.88 -12.70
CA CYS A 134 -10.36 0.24 -12.77
C CYS A 134 -10.94 0.35 -14.17
N ILE A 135 -11.97 -0.46 -14.43
CA ILE A 135 -12.81 -0.31 -15.62
C ILE A 135 -13.86 0.76 -15.32
N TYR A 136 -14.01 1.72 -16.21
CA TYR A 136 -15.14 2.65 -16.22
C TYR A 136 -16.08 2.28 -17.36
N GLU A 137 -17.32 1.96 -17.02
CA GLU A 137 -18.33 1.44 -17.95
C GLU A 137 -19.72 1.70 -17.37
N ILE A 138 -20.63 2.22 -18.22
CA ILE A 138 -22.02 2.46 -17.86
C ILE A 138 -22.91 1.92 -18.98
N GLU A 139 -23.80 1.00 -18.64
CA GLU A 139 -24.76 0.42 -19.58
C GLU A 139 -26.16 0.34 -18.96
N GLY A 140 -27.19 0.57 -19.77
CA GLY A 140 -28.59 0.31 -19.42
C GLY A 140 -29.27 1.39 -18.57
N LEU A 141 -28.61 2.53 -18.35
CA LEU A 141 -29.11 3.63 -17.52
C LEU A 141 -29.76 4.79 -18.30
N GLN A 142 -29.97 4.64 -19.62
CA GLN A 142 -30.52 5.73 -20.46
C GLN A 142 -31.92 6.16 -20.04
N LYS A 143 -32.72 5.25 -19.46
CA LYS A 143 -34.06 5.55 -18.90
C LYS A 143 -34.00 6.49 -17.69
N PHE A 144 -32.83 6.69 -17.11
CA PHE A 144 -32.57 7.61 -16.00
C PHE A 144 -31.79 8.85 -16.47
N ASN A 145 -31.81 9.16 -17.77
CA ASN A 145 -31.04 10.26 -18.39
C ASN A 145 -29.52 10.16 -18.17
N VAL A 146 -29.00 8.95 -17.98
CA VAL A 146 -27.56 8.68 -17.89
C VAL A 146 -27.08 8.13 -19.22
N THR A 147 -26.10 8.81 -19.82
CA THR A 147 -25.48 8.38 -21.07
C THR A 147 -24.62 7.14 -20.83
N ASN A 148 -24.73 6.15 -21.72
CA ASN A 148 -23.84 5.00 -21.68
C ASN A 148 -22.40 5.42 -21.90
N VAL A 149 -21.49 4.72 -21.24
CA VAL A 149 -20.06 4.91 -21.39
C VAL A 149 -19.45 3.56 -21.78
N SER A 150 -18.87 3.52 -22.97
CA SER A 150 -18.11 2.35 -23.43
C SER A 150 -16.95 2.04 -22.50
N ARG A 151 -16.64 0.75 -22.36
CA ARG A 151 -15.56 0.25 -21.52
C ARG A 151 -14.24 1.00 -21.74
N THR A 152 -13.78 1.71 -20.71
CA THR A 152 -12.49 2.41 -20.69
C THR A 152 -11.72 2.10 -19.41
N LYS A 153 -10.40 2.32 -19.41
CA LYS A 153 -9.61 2.26 -18.18
C LYS A 153 -9.63 3.62 -17.50
N LYS A 154 -9.89 3.64 -16.18
CA LYS A 154 -9.82 4.82 -15.35
C LYS A 154 -8.86 4.59 -14.19
N THR A 155 -8.00 5.57 -13.94
CA THR A 155 -7.12 5.55 -12.78
C THR A 155 -7.87 6.13 -11.58
N CYS A 156 -8.05 5.33 -10.54
CA CYS A 156 -8.61 5.75 -9.27
C CYS A 156 -7.49 6.11 -8.31
N GLU A 157 -7.73 7.11 -7.47
CA GLU A 157 -6.74 7.63 -6.52
C GLU A 157 -7.15 7.36 -5.07
N ASP A 158 -6.16 7.27 -4.18
CA ASP A 158 -6.32 7.00 -2.75
C ASP A 158 -6.84 5.58 -2.41
N GLN A 159 -7.68 5.47 -1.36
CA GLN A 159 -8.33 4.25 -0.89
C GLN A 159 -9.48 3.79 -1.78
N ASP A 160 -9.55 4.27 -3.03
CA ASP A 160 -10.55 3.78 -3.96
C ASP A 160 -10.41 2.27 -4.18
N ILE A 161 -11.55 1.62 -4.35
CA ILE A 161 -11.66 0.24 -4.84
C ILE A 161 -12.38 0.24 -6.19
N CYS A 162 -12.15 -0.78 -7.01
CA CYS A 162 -12.94 -0.97 -8.22
C CYS A 162 -14.32 -1.52 -7.83
N VAL A 163 -15.36 -0.80 -8.21
CA VAL A 163 -16.75 -1.21 -7.98
C VAL A 163 -17.34 -1.74 -9.26
N ARG A 164 -18.14 -2.81 -9.15
CA ARG A 164 -19.02 -3.33 -10.18
C ARG A 164 -20.40 -3.50 -9.57
N ALA A 165 -21.37 -2.76 -10.09
CA ALA A 165 -22.77 -2.85 -9.71
C ALA A 165 -23.60 -3.34 -10.90
N GLU A 166 -24.38 -4.38 -10.67
CA GLU A 166 -25.25 -4.99 -11.68
C GLU A 166 -26.67 -5.08 -11.14
N SER A 167 -27.64 -4.76 -11.99
CA SER A 167 -29.05 -4.86 -11.64
C SER A 167 -29.90 -5.15 -12.87
N VAL A 168 -31.13 -5.60 -12.65
CA VAL A 168 -32.13 -5.79 -13.70
C VAL A 168 -33.33 -4.92 -13.38
N PHE A 169 -33.66 -4.00 -14.29
CA PHE A 169 -34.82 -3.13 -14.15
C PHE A 169 -35.70 -3.22 -15.40
N LYS A 170 -36.96 -3.66 -15.23
CA LYS A 170 -37.95 -3.79 -16.31
C LYS A 170 -37.38 -4.45 -17.57
N ASN A 171 -36.78 -5.62 -17.40
CA ASN A 171 -36.12 -6.43 -18.46
C ASN A 171 -34.89 -5.79 -19.14
N SER A 172 -34.35 -4.71 -18.57
CA SER A 172 -33.07 -4.13 -19.01
C SER A 172 -31.99 -4.45 -17.98
N GLN A 173 -30.86 -5.00 -18.43
CA GLN A 173 -29.67 -5.14 -17.60
C GLN A 173 -29.02 -3.77 -17.43
N ILE A 174 -28.60 -3.49 -16.20
CA ILE A 174 -27.88 -2.28 -15.80
C ILE A 174 -26.50 -2.73 -15.33
N LEU A 175 -25.45 -2.11 -15.87
CA LEU A 175 -24.08 -2.31 -15.45
C LEU A 175 -23.45 -0.96 -15.15
N TYR A 176 -22.80 -0.86 -13.99
CA TYR A 176 -21.99 0.29 -13.64
C TYR A 176 -20.66 -0.18 -13.06
N ARG A 177 -19.55 0.27 -13.65
CA ARG A 177 -18.19 0.04 -13.15
C ARG A 177 -17.46 1.35 -13.00
N SER A 178 -16.83 1.59 -11.87
CA SER A 178 -15.97 2.76 -11.66
C SER A 178 -15.11 2.62 -10.39
N CYS A 179 -14.44 3.71 -10.03
CA CYS A 179 -13.85 3.90 -8.71
C CYS A 179 -14.95 4.09 -7.65
N SER A 180 -14.76 3.57 -6.43
CA SER A 180 -15.76 3.70 -5.35
C SER A 180 -16.23 5.13 -5.07
N LYS A 181 -15.35 6.13 -5.09
CA LYS A 181 -15.73 7.54 -4.91
C LYS A 181 -16.63 8.04 -6.04
N ASP A 182 -16.30 7.70 -7.29
CA ASP A 182 -17.11 8.09 -8.44
C ASP A 182 -18.49 7.46 -8.37
N PHE A 183 -18.55 6.18 -7.97
CA PHE A 183 -19.81 5.47 -7.81
C PHE A 183 -20.69 6.10 -6.72
N ASN A 184 -20.11 6.41 -5.55
CA ASN A 184 -20.84 7.12 -4.49
C ASN A 184 -21.35 8.49 -4.97
N SER A 185 -20.51 9.23 -5.68
CA SER A 185 -20.86 10.54 -6.24
C SER A 185 -21.99 10.41 -7.26
N PHE A 186 -21.96 9.35 -8.08
CA PHE A 186 -23.03 9.02 -9.02
C PHE A 186 -24.35 8.76 -8.29
N LEU A 187 -24.37 7.89 -7.27
CA LEU A 187 -25.60 7.59 -6.51
C LEU A 187 -26.20 8.84 -5.88
N ILE A 188 -25.37 9.68 -5.26
CA ILE A 188 -25.79 10.96 -4.68
C ILE A 188 -26.40 11.86 -5.76
N SER A 189 -25.77 11.96 -6.93
CA SER A 189 -26.29 12.78 -8.05
C SER A 189 -27.65 12.31 -8.56
N GLN A 190 -27.95 11.02 -8.43
CA GLN A 190 -29.21 10.43 -8.85
C GLN A 190 -30.25 10.37 -7.71
N ASN A 191 -29.89 10.83 -6.50
CA ASN A 191 -30.67 10.66 -5.28
C ASN A 191 -31.02 9.18 -5.00
N TRP A 192 -30.08 8.28 -5.30
CA TRP A 192 -30.21 6.85 -5.06
C TRP A 192 -29.53 6.50 -3.74
N SER A 193 -30.19 5.68 -2.93
CA SER A 193 -29.56 5.07 -1.76
C SER A 193 -29.04 3.69 -2.15
N SER A 194 -27.91 3.33 -1.56
CA SER A 194 -27.39 1.98 -1.67
C SER A 194 -27.77 1.16 -0.45
N GLN A 195 -28.23 -0.06 -0.70
CA GLN A 195 -28.10 -1.16 0.25
C GLN A 195 -27.09 -2.12 -0.38
N TYR A 196 -25.83 -2.08 0.07
CA TYR A 196 -24.80 -3.01 -0.41
C TYR A 196 -24.65 -4.17 0.55
N ASP A 197 -24.80 -5.40 0.04
CA ASP A 197 -24.00 -6.53 0.50
C ASP A 197 -22.65 -6.45 -0.23
N VAL A 198 -21.58 -6.17 0.52
CA VAL A 198 -20.23 -6.06 -0.06
C VAL A 198 -19.70 -7.47 -0.32
N GLY A 199 -20.01 -8.02 -1.49
CA GLY A 199 -19.35 -9.21 -2.02
C GLY A 199 -17.95 -8.85 -2.51
N VAL A 200 -16.93 -9.17 -1.72
CA VAL A 200 -15.52 -9.10 -2.16
C VAL A 200 -15.25 -10.32 -3.03
N SER A 201 -15.04 -10.13 -4.34
CA SER A 201 -14.53 -11.16 -5.26
C SER A 201 -13.06 -10.90 -5.59
#